data_AF-A0A4Y8C4Y5-F1
#
_entry.id   AF-A0A4Y8C4Y5-F1
#
_cell.length_a   1.000
_cell.length_b   1.000
_cell.length_c   1.000
_cell.angle_alpha   90.00
_cell.angle_beta   90.00
_cell.angle_gamma   90.00
#
_symmetry.space_group_name_H-M   'P 1'
#
loop_
_entity.id
_entity.type
_entity.pdbx_description
1 polymer ?
#
loop_
_entity_poly.entity_id
_entity_poly.type
_entity_poly.pdbx_seq_one_letter_code
_entity_poly.pdbx_strand_id
1 'polypeptide(L)'
;AFGGEGVGLMNMIIYVLLTVFICALMIGRTPEFLGKKIESAQMKLIALVILIHPLLILVLSALAVVFAKDSISNPSFHGLAQI
;
A
#
# COMPACT_ATOMS: atom_id res chain seq x y z
N ALA A 1 12.79 3.23 14.87
CA ALA A 1 12.91 2.04 13.99
C ALA A 1 12.05 2.26 12.75
N PHE A 2 12.52 1.86 11.56
CA PHE A 2 11.77 2.08 10.32
C PHE A 2 10.61 1.08 10.22
N GLY A 3 9.38 1.60 10.09
CA GLY A 3 8.22 0.82 9.64
C GLY A 3 7.62 -0.19 10.62
N GLY A 4 7.91 -0.12 11.92
CA GLY A 4 7.40 -1.08 12.91
C GLY A 4 8.14 -2.42 12.90
N GLU A 5 8.09 -3.15 14.01
CA GLU A 5 8.81 -4.43 14.13
C GLU A 5 8.24 -5.47 13.15
N GLY A 6 9.08 -5.95 12.23
CA GLY A 6 8.73 -6.94 11.20
C GLY A 6 7.90 -6.41 10.02
N VAL A 7 6.87 -5.59 10.28
CA VAL A 7 5.94 -5.12 9.23
C VAL A 7 6.57 -4.14 8.24
N GLY A 8 7.60 -3.40 8.65
CA GLY A 8 8.36 -2.50 7.78
C GLY A 8 9.16 -3.27 6.72
N LEU A 9 9.83 -4.35 7.13
CA LEU A 9 10.57 -5.22 6.23
C LEU A 9 9.63 -5.96 5.27
N MET A 10 8.47 -6.42 5.75
CA MET A 10 7.46 -7.06 4.91
C MET A 10 6.99 -6.11 3.79
N ASN A 11 6.60 -4.88 4.13
CA ASN A 11 6.16 -3.90 3.15
C ASN A 11 7.26 -3.52 2.16
N MET A 12 8.50 -3.37 2.63
CA MET A 12 9.64 -3.11 1.77
C MET A 12 9.80 -4.22 0.71
N ILE A 13 9.75 -5.49 1.12
CA ILE A 13 9.87 -6.62 0.19
C ILE A 13 8.74 -6.60 -0.85
N ILE A 14 7.51 -6.29 -0.43
CA ILE A 14 6.36 -6.18 -1.35
C ILE A 14 6.63 -5.12 -2.43
N TYR A 15 7.14 -3.95 -2.05
CA TYR A 15 7.52 -2.91 -3.01
C TYR A 15 8.70 -3.32 -3.90
N VAL A 16 9.71 -4.02 -3.35
CA VAL A 16 10.82 -4.55 -4.15
C VAL A 16 10.32 -5.52 -5.21
N LEU A 17 9.39 -6.42 -4.88
CA LEU A 17 8.80 -7.35 -5.84
C LEU A 17 8.03 -6.60 -6.94
N LEU A 18 7.28 -5.55 -6.59
CA LEU A 18 6.63 -4.68 -7.56
C LEU A 18 7.65 -4.00 -8.49
N THR A 19 8.73 -3.45 -7.95
CA THR A 19 9.78 -2.79 -8.74
C THR A 19 10.45 -3.75 -9.70
N VAL A 20 10.84 -4.94 -9.22
CA VAL A 20 11.43 -6.00 -10.06
C VAL A 20 10.46 -6.41 -11.18
N PHE A 21 9.18 -6.51 -10.88
CA PHE A 21 8.15 -6.79 -11.87
C PHE A 21 8.11 -5.73 -12.97
N ILE A 22 8.06 -4.45 -12.60
CA ILE A 22 8.05 -3.34 -13.55
C ILE A 22 9.34 -3.32 -14.39
N CYS A 23 10.50 -3.44 -13.75
CA CYS A 23 11.79 -3.45 -14.44
C CYS A 23 11.92 -4.61 -15.44
N ALA A 24 11.50 -5.82 -15.06
CA ALA A 24 11.55 -6.99 -15.93
C ALA A 24 10.62 -6.83 -17.14
N LEU A 25 9.41 -6.30 -16.94
CA LEU A 25 8.48 -5.98 -18.03
C LEU A 25 9.06 -4.95 -19.01
N MET A 26 9.74 -3.91 -18.51
CA MET A 26 10.37 -2.88 -19.36
C MET A 26 11.49 -3.45 -20.24
N ILE A 27 12.24 -4.43 -19.73
CA ILE A 27 13.32 -5.11 -20.46
C ILE A 27 12.77 -6.23 -21.38
N GLY A 28 11.49 -6.61 -21.22
CA GLY A 28 10.88 -7.74 -21.93
C GLY A 28 11.31 -9.11 -21.41
N ARG A 29 11.71 -9.21 -20.13
CA ARG A 29 12.14 -10.44 -19.46
C ARG A 29 11.12 -10.89 -18.42
N THR A 30 11.17 -12.16 -18.06
CA THR A 30 10.34 -12.69 -16.98
C THR A 30 10.81 -12.14 -15.63
N PRO A 31 9.91 -11.67 -14.77
CA PRO A 31 10.26 -11.11 -13.46
C PRO A 31 10.81 -12.21 -12.54
N GLU A 32 11.95 -11.91 -11.91
CA GLU A 32 12.69 -12.86 -11.08
C GLU A 32 13.28 -12.14 -9.86
N PHE A 33 13.04 -12.67 -8.67
CA PHE A 33 13.58 -12.15 -7.42
C PHE A 33 14.35 -13.26 -6.68
N LEU A 34 15.62 -13.01 -6.36
CA LEU A 34 16.52 -13.96 -5.69
C LEU A 34 16.59 -15.34 -6.38
N GLY A 35 16.63 -15.38 -7.71
CA GLY A 35 16.67 -16.65 -8.45
C GLY A 35 15.30 -17.31 -8.64
N LYS A 36 14.23 -16.75 -8.07
CA LYS A 36 12.87 -17.29 -8.14
C LYS A 36 12.00 -16.46 -9.07
N LYS A 37 11.39 -17.14 -10.04
CA LYS A 37 10.41 -16.54 -10.94
C LYS A 37 9.17 -16.10 -10.17
N ILE A 38 8.68 -14.91 -10.51
CA ILE A 38 7.43 -14.40 -9.95
C ILE A 38 6.28 -14.80 -10.87
N GLU A 39 5.39 -15.65 -10.38
CA GLU A 39 4.23 -16.11 -11.13
C GLU A 39 3.08 -15.09 -11.11
N SER A 40 2.16 -15.24 -12.07
CA SER A 40 0.97 -14.38 -12.18
C SER A 40 0.09 -14.44 -10.92
N ALA A 41 0.00 -15.58 -10.25
CA ALA A 41 -0.74 -15.74 -8.99
C ALA A 41 -0.11 -14.89 -7.86
N GLN A 42 1.22 -14.86 -7.76
CA GLN A 42 1.93 -14.07 -6.74
C GLN A 42 1.78 -12.58 -6.99
N MET A 43 1.83 -12.14 -8.25
CA MET A 43 1.62 -10.73 -8.58
C MET A 43 0.21 -10.24 -8.26
N LYS A 44 -0.82 -11.09 -8.42
CA LYS A 44 -2.18 -10.73 -8.00
C LYS A 44 -2.26 -10.47 -6.50
N LEU A 45 -1.60 -11.29 -5.68
CA LEU A 45 -1.57 -11.10 -4.23
C LEU A 45 -0.80 -9.83 -3.83
N ILE A 46 0.35 -9.58 -4.44
CA ILE A 46 1.14 -8.37 -4.21
C ILE A 46 0.33 -7.12 -4.55
N ALA A 47 -0.32 -7.10 -5.72
CA ALA A 47 -1.17 -5.99 -6.14
C ALA A 47 -2.35 -5.77 -5.17
N LEU A 48 -2.98 -6.85 -4.71
CA LEU A 48 -4.07 -6.79 -3.74
C LEU A 48 -3.61 -6.21 -2.41
N VAL A 49 -2.46 -6.63 -1.87
CA VAL A 49 -1.93 -6.09 -0.61
C VAL A 49 -1.61 -4.59 -0.73
N ILE A 50 -1.02 -4.16 -1.85
CA ILE A 50 -0.71 -2.75 -2.09
C ILE A 50 -1.98 -1.91 -2.19
N LEU A 51 -3.07 -2.45 -2.74
CA LEU A 51 -4.34 -1.74 -2.89
C LEU A 51 -5.20 -1.71 -1.62
N ILE A 52 -5.12 -2.74 -0.78
CA ILE A 52 -5.89 -2.77 0.48
C ILE A 52 -5.56 -1.57 1.36
N HIS A 53 -4.28 -1.22 1.49
CA HIS A 53 -3.84 -0.16 2.39
C HIS A 53 -4.45 1.23 2.07
N PRO A 54 -4.33 1.77 0.84
CA PRO A 54 -4.98 3.04 0.48
C PRO A 54 -6.50 2.93 0.43
N LEU A 55 -7.08 1.77 0.08
CA LEU A 55 -8.54 1.61 0.10
C LEU A 55 -9.12 1.70 1.50
N LEU A 56 -8.48 1.06 2.49
CA LEU A 56 -8.92 1.15 3.88
C LEU A 56 -8.87 2.60 4.37
N ILE A 57 -7.78 3.32 4.08
CA ILE A 57 -7.65 4.73 4.46
C ILE A 57 -8.76 5.55 3.80
N LEU A 58 -8.94 5.47 2.48
CA LEU A 58 -9.93 6.28 1.76
C LEU A 58 -11.37 5.98 2.20
N VAL A 59 -11.72 4.70 2.38
CA VAL A 59 -13.09 4.31 2.79
C VAL A 59 -13.38 4.75 4.21
N LEU A 60 -12.45 4.54 5.14
CA LEU A 60 -12.64 4.94 6.53
C LEU A 60 -12.64 6.46 6.68
N SER A 61 -11.76 7.18 5.98
CA SER A 61 -11.77 8.64 5.97
C SER A 61 -13.06 9.20 5.36
N ALA A 62 -13.58 8.60 4.28
CA ALA A 62 -14.87 8.99 3.71
C ALA A 62 -16.02 8.78 4.71
N LEU A 63 -16.04 7.64 5.43
CA LEU A 63 -17.05 7.38 6.47
C LEU A 63 -16.92 8.37 7.64
N ALA A 64 -15.70 8.70 8.07
CA ALA A 64 -15.46 9.65 9.15
C ALA A 64 -15.96 11.07 8.78
N VAL A 65 -15.80 11.51 7.54
CA VAL A 65 -16.35 12.80 7.06
C VAL A 65 -17.89 12.84 7.15
N VAL A 66 -18.56 11.70 6.94
CA VAL A 66 -20.03 11.62 6.96
C VAL A 66 -20.58 11.51 8.38
N PHE A 67 -19.99 10.64 9.21
CA PHE A 67 -20.58 10.22 10.48
C PHE A 67 -19.89 10.77 11.74
N ALA A 68 -18.66 11.28 11.65
CA ALA A 68 -17.83 11.60 12.81
C ALA A 68 -17.42 13.09 12.88
N LYS A 69 -18.24 14.00 12.35
CA LYS A 69 -17.95 15.45 12.33
C LYS A 69 -17.77 16.05 13.72
N ASP A 70 -18.50 15.54 14.72
CA ASP A 70 -18.45 16.04 16.10
C ASP A 70 -17.12 15.69 16.81
N SER A 71 -16.34 14.75 16.26
CA SER A 71 -15.02 14.36 16.78
C SER A 71 -13.88 15.26 16.29
N ILE A 72 -14.17 16.24 15.42
CA ILE A 72 -13.16 17.12 14.84
C ILE A 72 -12.90 18.31 15.76
N SER A 73 -11.68 18.40 16.31
CA SER A 73 -11.32 19.47 17.26
C SER A 73 -10.90 20.77 16.58
N ASN A 74 -10.38 20.72 15.36
CA ASN A 74 -9.85 21.89 14.66
C ASN A 74 -10.72 22.34 13.49
N PRO A 75 -10.98 23.64 13.30
CA PRO A 75 -11.79 24.12 12.19
C PRO A 75 -11.05 24.04 10.84
N SER A 76 -11.82 24.11 9.75
CA SER A 76 -11.31 24.22 8.37
C SER A 76 -10.44 23.03 7.93
N PHE A 77 -9.46 23.24 7.04
CA PHE A 77 -8.63 22.20 6.44
C PHE A 77 -7.81 21.40 7.45
N HIS A 78 -7.50 21.97 8.61
CA HIS A 78 -6.79 21.24 9.65
C HIS A 78 -7.66 20.14 10.27
N GLY A 79 -8.98 20.35 10.34
CA GLY A 79 -9.93 19.32 10.75
C GLY A 79 -9.97 18.12 9.80
N LEU A 80 -9.82 18.35 8.48
CA LEU A 80 -9.73 17.25 7.51
C LEU A 80 -8.43 16.47 7.59
N ALA A 81 -7.33 17.10 8.01
CA ALA A 81 -6.05 16.42 8.21
C ALA A 81 -6.01 15.55 9.49
N GLN A 82 -6.96 15.74 10.41
CA GLN A 82 -7.11 14.91 11.61
C GLN A 82 -7.88 13.60 11.35
N ILE A 83 -8.64 13.56 10.25
CA ILE A 83 -9.39 12.39 9.78
C ILE A 83 -8.45 11.41 9.11
#